data_AF-A0A7C6A3Y7-F1
#
_entry.id   AF-A0A7C6A3Y7-F1
#
_cell.length_a   1.000
_cell.length_b   1.000
_cell.length_c   1.000
_cell.angle_alpha   90.00
_cell.angle_beta   90.00
_cell.angle_gamma   90.00
#
_symmetry.space_group_name_H-M   'P 1'
#
loop_
_entity.id
_entity.type
_entity.pdbx_description
1 polymer ?
#
loop_
_entity_poly.entity_id
_entity_poly.type
_entity_poly.pdbx_seq_one_letter_code
_entity_poly.pdbx_strand_id
1 'polypeptide(L)'
;MRTQRFRLDAAGRLYDLESDPGQQRDIAGQELALAKKLRQAAEQWAKEVLPNVGKDERPFPVGYARTTLLPARDGVPEGGLRRSSKHPNCSFFTNWRSKEDRMSWDIEVAHSGEYEAEIYYTCRASDTGSTVELTFRGSRVRAKINEAHDPPLVGAEADRVPREESYVKDFRPLRLGTIALEKGRGKLILWAPEVAGEQVADIRYVALTLRQ
;
A
#
# COMPACT_ATOMS: atom_id res chain seq x y z
N MET A 1 3.24 -1.24 27.66
CA MET A 1 3.62 -2.50 28.35
C MET A 1 2.36 -3.20 28.84
N ARG A 2 2.20 -4.51 28.65
CA ARG A 2 1.00 -5.24 29.07
C ARG A 2 1.38 -6.50 29.86
N THR A 3 0.67 -6.74 30.95
CA THR A 3 0.66 -8.02 31.69
C THR A 3 -0.69 -8.70 31.48
N GLN A 4 -0.91 -9.85 32.14
CA GLN A 4 -2.21 -10.53 32.07
C GLN A 4 -3.36 -9.62 32.53
N ARG A 5 -3.15 -8.92 33.64
CA ARG A 5 -4.17 -8.09 34.28
C ARG A 5 -4.05 -6.60 33.96
N PHE A 6 -2.84 -6.07 33.78
CA PHE A 6 -2.64 -4.61 33.68
C PHE A 6 -2.06 -4.18 32.34
N ARG A 7 -2.41 -2.96 31.91
CA ARG A 7 -1.82 -2.33 30.72
C ARG A 7 -1.36 -0.92 31.04
N LEU A 8 -0.08 -0.66 30.80
CA LEU A 8 0.49 0.68 30.71
C LEU A 8 0.51 1.11 29.24
N ASP A 9 -0.14 2.22 28.92
CA ASP A 9 -0.16 2.77 27.56
C ASP A 9 1.06 3.65 27.24
N ALA A 10 1.11 4.17 26.02
CA ALA A 10 2.22 5.02 25.56
C ALA A 10 2.25 6.41 26.23
N ALA A 11 1.13 6.87 26.79
CA ALA A 11 1.05 8.10 27.58
C ALA A 11 1.42 7.88 29.06
N GLY A 12 1.73 6.64 29.46
CA GLY A 12 2.11 6.28 30.82
C GLY A 12 0.93 6.12 31.78
N ARG A 13 -0.31 6.02 31.26
CA ARG A 13 -1.53 5.71 32.01
C ARG A 13 -1.62 4.21 32.27
N LEU A 14 -2.09 3.82 33.45
CA LEU A 14 -2.19 2.43 33.87
C LEU A 14 -3.65 2.02 33.99
N TYR A 15 -3.99 0.87 33.44
CA TYR A 15 -5.35 0.31 33.44
C TYR A 15 -5.35 -1.10 33.99
N ASP A 16 -6.39 -1.45 34.76
CA ASP A 16 -6.69 -2.83 35.18
C ASP A 16 -7.68 -3.43 34.18
N LEU A 17 -7.23 -4.35 33.35
CA LEU A 17 -8.03 -4.96 32.29
C LEU A 17 -9.09 -5.95 32.80
N GLU A 18 -9.03 -6.37 34.06
CA GLU A 18 -10.09 -7.22 34.65
C GLU A 18 -11.31 -6.39 35.05
N SER A 19 -11.09 -5.23 35.69
CA SER A 19 -12.15 -4.35 36.17
C SER A 19 -12.51 -3.22 35.20
N ASP A 20 -11.58 -2.84 34.31
CA ASP A 20 -11.73 -1.83 33.26
C ASP A 20 -11.13 -2.33 31.93
N PRO A 21 -11.77 -3.32 31.26
CA PRO A 21 -11.34 -3.77 29.93
C PRO A 21 -11.31 -2.63 28.89
N GLY A 22 -12.14 -1.60 29.10
CA GLY A 22 -12.29 -0.44 28.22
C GLY A 22 -11.15 0.58 28.33
N GLN A 23 -10.24 0.44 29.31
CA GLN A 23 -9.14 1.39 29.56
C GLN A 23 -9.63 2.83 29.74
N GLN A 24 -10.71 3.03 30.49
CA GLN A 24 -11.32 4.34 30.72
C GLN A 24 -10.78 5.04 31.97
N ARG A 25 -10.31 4.28 32.97
CA ARG A 25 -9.88 4.79 34.27
C ARG A 25 -8.38 4.60 34.47
N ASP A 26 -7.65 5.70 34.48
CA ASP A 26 -6.24 5.69 34.86
C ASP A 26 -6.08 5.45 36.38
N ILE A 27 -5.40 4.37 36.73
CA ILE A 27 -5.06 3.98 38.10
C ILE A 27 -3.58 4.16 38.43
N ALA A 28 -2.79 4.82 37.57
CA ALA A 28 -1.34 4.98 37.78
C ALA A 28 -1.00 5.69 39.09
N GLY A 29 -1.84 6.64 39.54
CA GLY A 29 -1.68 7.34 40.82
C GLY A 29 -2.09 6.51 42.04
N GLN A 30 -2.94 5.49 41.86
CA GLN A 30 -3.36 4.56 42.91
C GLN A 30 -2.32 3.43 43.06
N GLU A 31 -1.76 2.96 41.95
CA GLU A 31 -0.81 1.83 41.89
C GLU A 31 0.61 2.30 41.50
N LEU A 32 1.18 3.22 42.28
CA LEU A 32 2.45 3.90 41.97
C LEU A 32 3.62 2.94 41.73
N ALA A 33 3.75 1.91 42.57
CA ALA A 33 4.84 0.93 42.47
C ALA A 33 4.75 0.12 41.18
N LEU A 34 3.53 -0.32 40.81
CA LEU A 34 3.28 -1.07 39.58
C LEU A 34 3.48 -0.18 38.35
N ALA A 35 2.95 1.04 38.36
CA ALA A 35 3.13 2.00 37.27
C ALA A 35 4.62 2.27 37.02
N LYS A 36 5.42 2.49 38.08
CA LYS A 36 6.87 2.68 37.99
C LYS A 36 7.56 1.45 37.38
N LYS A 37 7.23 0.25 37.86
CA LYS A 37 7.79 -1.01 37.34
C LYS A 37 7.51 -1.18 35.84
N LEU A 38 6.27 -0.93 35.40
CA LEU A 38 5.89 -1.08 34.00
C LEU A 38 6.50 -0.01 33.10
N ARG A 39 6.68 1.22 33.60
CA ARG A 39 7.40 2.30 32.89
C ARG A 39 8.85 1.93 32.67
N GLN A 40 9.55 1.49 33.71
CA GLN A 40 10.93 1.01 33.61
C GLN A 40 11.06 -0.15 32.62
N ALA A 41 10.13 -1.11 32.64
CA ALA A 41 10.11 -2.20 31.68
C ALA A 41 9.87 -1.71 30.23
N ALA A 42 9.00 -0.71 30.04
CA ALA A 42 8.76 -0.12 28.72
C ALA A 42 9.97 0.65 28.20
N GLU A 43 10.63 1.42 29.05
CA GLU A 43 11.85 2.16 28.74
C GLU A 43 13.01 1.21 28.40
N GLN A 44 13.17 0.13 29.18
CA GLN A 44 14.18 -0.89 28.94
C GLN A 44 13.93 -1.59 27.60
N TRP A 45 12.69 -2.03 27.35
CA TRP A 45 12.30 -2.60 26.07
C TRP A 45 12.57 -1.64 24.91
N ALA A 46 12.26 -0.35 25.07
CA ALA A 46 12.50 0.64 24.03
C ALA A 46 14.00 0.81 23.73
N LYS A 47 14.86 0.82 24.77
CA LYS A 47 16.32 0.86 24.61
C LYS A 47 16.87 -0.39 23.94
N GLU A 48 16.25 -1.55 24.17
CA GLU A 48 16.69 -2.81 23.57
C GLU A 48 16.19 -2.97 22.12
N VAL A 49 14.97 -2.54 21.83
CA VAL A 49 14.30 -2.84 20.56
C VAL A 49 14.43 -1.70 19.55
N LEU A 50 14.24 -0.44 19.95
CA LEU A 50 14.23 0.68 19.01
C LEU A 50 15.56 0.85 18.25
N PRO A 51 16.75 0.61 18.84
CA PRO A 51 17.99 0.66 18.07
C PRO A 51 18.07 -0.38 16.94
N ASN A 52 17.30 -1.46 17.03
CA ASN A 52 17.20 -2.48 15.99
C ASN A 52 16.15 -2.15 14.92
N VAL A 53 15.36 -1.10 15.11
CA VAL A 53 14.36 -0.63 14.13
C VAL A 53 15.01 0.41 13.24
N GLY A 54 15.65 -0.05 12.17
CA GLY A 54 16.18 0.80 11.10
C GLY A 54 15.11 1.30 10.14
N LYS A 55 15.53 2.08 9.14
CA LYS A 55 14.67 2.35 7.98
C LYS A 55 14.31 1.02 7.31
N ASP A 56 13.04 0.85 6.99
CA ASP A 56 12.61 -0.28 6.20
C ASP A 56 12.93 -0.03 4.73
N GLU A 57 14.06 -0.56 4.28
CA GLU A 57 14.53 -0.48 2.89
C GLU A 57 14.36 -1.82 2.17
N ARG A 58 13.50 -2.70 2.67
CA ARG A 58 13.26 -4.01 2.05
C ARG A 58 12.55 -3.81 0.71
N PRO A 59 13.09 -4.37 -0.40
CA PRO A 59 12.41 -4.30 -1.68
C PRO A 59 11.22 -5.24 -1.72
N PHE A 60 10.30 -5.00 -2.65
CA PHE A 60 9.21 -5.91 -2.93
C PHE A 60 9.73 -7.09 -3.78
N PRO A 61 9.66 -8.33 -3.29
CA PRO A 61 10.18 -9.48 -4.03
C PRO A 61 9.31 -9.79 -5.24
N VAL A 62 9.92 -9.94 -6.42
CA VAL A 62 9.26 -10.34 -7.67
C VAL A 62 9.90 -11.61 -8.21
N GLY A 63 9.08 -12.56 -8.66
CA GLY A 63 9.54 -13.75 -9.37
C GLY A 63 9.91 -14.95 -8.49
N TYR A 64 9.75 -14.88 -7.16
CA TYR A 64 9.79 -16.09 -6.31
C TYR A 64 8.53 -16.95 -6.48
N ALA A 65 7.37 -16.30 -6.48
CA ALA A 65 6.12 -16.89 -6.93
C ALA A 65 5.93 -16.59 -8.42
N ARG A 66 5.17 -17.43 -9.11
CA ARG A 66 4.86 -17.24 -10.54
C ARG A 66 4.24 -15.87 -10.79
N THR A 67 3.29 -15.46 -9.95
CA THR A 67 2.64 -14.15 -10.05
C THR A 67 2.94 -13.33 -8.81
N THR A 68 3.33 -12.08 -9.01
CA THR A 68 3.49 -11.09 -7.95
C THR A 68 2.50 -9.96 -8.17
N LEU A 69 1.68 -9.67 -7.16
CA LEU A 69 0.80 -8.51 -7.14
C LEU A 69 1.48 -7.38 -6.37
N LEU A 70 1.66 -6.24 -7.03
CA LEU A 70 2.26 -5.03 -6.49
C LEU A 70 1.12 -4.02 -6.22
N PRO A 71 0.59 -3.96 -4.99
CA PRO A 71 -0.55 -3.12 -4.66
C PRO A 71 -0.16 -1.65 -4.48
N ALA A 72 -1.13 -0.76 -4.67
CA ALA A 72 -0.97 0.67 -4.42
C ALA A 72 -0.64 1.03 -2.96
N ARG A 73 -0.97 0.16 -1.99
CA ARG A 73 -0.59 0.35 -0.58
C ARG A 73 0.94 0.38 -0.39
N ASP A 74 1.64 -0.39 -1.20
CA ASP A 74 3.09 -0.59 -1.13
C ASP A 74 3.84 0.25 -2.19
N GLY A 75 3.10 0.86 -3.13
CA GLY A 75 3.66 1.74 -4.14
C GLY A 75 3.79 3.19 -3.65
N VAL A 76 4.74 3.95 -4.20
CA VAL A 76 4.98 5.35 -3.90
C VAL A 76 4.40 6.22 -5.04
N PRO A 77 3.40 7.07 -4.76
CA PRO A 77 2.90 8.04 -5.73
C PRO A 77 3.79 9.29 -5.76
N GLU A 78 3.99 9.83 -6.96
CA GLU A 78 4.70 11.10 -7.21
C GLU A 78 3.82 12.03 -8.05
N GLY A 79 4.03 13.34 -7.89
CA GLY A 79 3.23 14.36 -8.57
C GLY A 79 1.83 14.53 -7.97
N GLY A 80 0.83 14.57 -8.84
CA GLY A 80 -0.58 14.73 -8.51
C GLY A 80 -1.24 13.47 -7.95
N LEU A 81 -0.64 12.29 -8.14
CA LEU A 81 -1.20 11.02 -7.68
C LEU A 81 -1.50 11.03 -6.17
N ARG A 82 -2.63 10.42 -5.82
CA ARG A 82 -3.08 10.25 -4.43
C ARG A 82 -3.49 8.82 -4.18
N ARG A 83 -3.50 8.42 -2.91
CA ARG A 83 -4.20 7.21 -2.48
C ARG A 83 -5.64 7.57 -2.17
N SER A 84 -6.55 6.63 -2.39
CA SER A 84 -7.98 6.75 -2.05
C SER A 84 -8.25 6.94 -0.55
N SER A 85 -7.28 6.66 0.32
CA SER A 85 -7.32 6.97 1.75
C SER A 85 -5.93 7.34 2.26
N LYS A 86 -5.88 8.10 3.36
CA LYS A 86 -4.66 8.34 4.14
C LYS A 86 -4.11 7.05 4.76
N HIS A 87 -4.99 6.08 5.02
CA HIS A 87 -4.61 4.75 5.47
C HIS A 87 -4.31 3.89 4.24
N PRO A 88 -3.06 3.44 4.05
CA PRO A 88 -2.67 2.78 2.80
C PRO A 88 -3.33 1.40 2.63
N ASN A 89 -3.73 0.74 3.72
CA ASN A 89 -4.39 -0.55 3.66
C ASN A 89 -5.67 -0.49 2.82
N CYS A 90 -5.77 -1.40 1.85
CA CYS A 90 -6.87 -1.47 0.89
C CYS A 90 -7.06 -0.22 -0.01
N SER A 91 -6.09 0.70 -0.05
CA SER A 91 -6.14 1.89 -0.93
C SER A 91 -5.73 1.63 -2.38
N PHE A 92 -6.21 2.44 -3.31
CA PHE A 92 -5.80 2.45 -4.73
C PHE A 92 -5.30 3.84 -5.11
N PHE A 93 -4.56 3.94 -6.21
CA PHE A 93 -4.11 5.21 -6.75
C PHE A 93 -5.23 5.90 -7.52
N THR A 94 -5.37 7.20 -7.29
CA THR A 94 -6.33 8.10 -7.92
C THR A 94 -5.64 9.39 -8.35
N ASN A 95 -6.38 10.27 -9.02
CA ASN A 95 -5.91 11.59 -9.43
C ASN A 95 -4.71 11.53 -10.38
N TRP A 96 -4.67 10.51 -11.23
CA TRP A 96 -3.66 10.38 -12.27
C TRP A 96 -4.05 11.24 -13.47
N ARG A 97 -3.46 12.43 -13.60
CA ARG A 97 -3.91 13.47 -14.56
C ARG A 97 -2.83 13.94 -15.51
N SER A 98 -1.56 13.73 -15.15
CA SER A 98 -0.44 14.35 -15.84
C SER A 98 0.54 13.31 -16.37
N LYS A 99 1.27 13.68 -17.42
CA LYS A 99 2.36 12.88 -18.00
C LYS A 99 3.61 12.85 -17.14
N GLU A 100 3.66 13.65 -16.08
CA GLU A 100 4.72 13.76 -15.09
C GLU A 100 4.41 12.90 -13.84
N ASP A 101 3.16 12.49 -13.64
CA ASP A 101 2.74 11.61 -12.55
C ASP A 101 3.40 10.23 -12.68
N ARG A 102 3.95 9.72 -11.57
CA ARG A 102 4.58 8.39 -11.50
C ARG A 102 4.03 7.62 -10.31
N MET A 103 3.75 6.33 -10.50
CA MET A 103 3.59 5.40 -9.38
C MET A 103 4.69 4.35 -9.47
N SER A 104 5.31 4.06 -8.34
CA SER A 104 6.54 3.26 -8.33
C SER A 104 6.64 2.28 -7.18
N TRP A 105 7.36 1.19 -7.43
CA TRP A 105 7.69 0.17 -6.44
C TRP A 105 9.19 -0.08 -6.51
N ASP A 106 9.86 -0.10 -5.36
CA ASP A 106 11.21 -0.65 -5.27
C ASP A 106 11.09 -2.17 -5.23
N ILE A 107 11.51 -2.83 -6.30
CA ILE A 107 11.37 -4.28 -6.46
C ILE A 107 12.73 -4.95 -6.53
N GLU A 108 12.79 -6.21 -6.13
CA GLU A 108 13.92 -7.10 -6.40
C GLU A 108 13.45 -8.32 -7.18
N VAL A 109 13.90 -8.43 -8.42
CA VAL A 109 13.57 -9.55 -9.31
C VAL A 109 14.50 -10.72 -8.96
N ALA A 110 13.92 -11.85 -8.55
CA ALA A 110 14.65 -13.06 -8.16
C ALA A 110 15.11 -13.90 -9.37
N HIS A 111 14.29 -13.97 -10.41
CA HIS A 111 14.53 -14.76 -11.63
C HIS A 111 14.42 -13.88 -12.87
N SER A 112 15.49 -13.84 -13.69
CA SER A 112 15.42 -13.21 -15.01
C SER A 112 14.43 -13.95 -15.90
N GLY A 113 13.69 -13.23 -16.75
CA GLY A 113 12.80 -13.84 -17.73
C GLY A 113 11.77 -12.88 -18.31
N GLU A 114 10.87 -13.44 -19.11
CA GLU A 114 9.74 -12.71 -19.68
C GLU A 114 8.57 -12.72 -18.70
N TYR A 115 8.09 -11.54 -18.32
CA TYR A 115 6.95 -11.39 -17.43
C TYR A 115 5.77 -10.83 -18.21
N GLU A 116 4.61 -11.45 -18.08
CA GLU A 116 3.36 -10.80 -18.44
C GLU A 116 3.04 -9.71 -17.42
N ALA A 117 2.88 -8.48 -17.91
CA ALA A 117 2.54 -7.32 -17.11
C ALA A 117 1.07 -6.95 -17.30
N GLU A 118 0.37 -6.77 -16.19
CA GLU A 118 -1.01 -6.31 -16.17
C GLU A 118 -1.18 -5.17 -15.16
N ILE A 119 -2.16 -4.30 -15.41
CA ILE A 119 -2.63 -3.33 -14.43
C ILE A 119 -4.08 -3.62 -14.07
N TYR A 120 -4.43 -3.47 -12.80
CA TYR A 120 -5.81 -3.57 -12.35
C TYR A 120 -6.38 -2.16 -12.22
N TYR A 121 -7.32 -1.81 -13.10
CA TYR A 121 -7.72 -0.43 -13.33
C TYR A 121 -9.23 -0.22 -13.30
N THR A 122 -9.62 1.04 -13.10
CA THR A 122 -10.93 1.60 -13.49
C THR A 122 -10.71 2.86 -14.31
N CYS A 123 -11.56 3.12 -15.31
CA CYS A 123 -11.45 4.26 -16.22
C CYS A 123 -12.85 4.71 -16.66
N ARG A 124 -13.13 6.02 -16.57
CA ARG A 124 -14.37 6.62 -17.08
C ARG A 124 -14.40 6.54 -18.60
N ALA A 125 -15.59 6.46 -19.20
CA ALA A 125 -15.74 6.44 -20.65
C ALA A 125 -15.08 7.65 -21.34
N SER A 126 -15.19 8.84 -20.75
CA SER A 126 -14.58 10.08 -21.23
C SER A 126 -13.06 10.14 -21.11
N ASP A 127 -12.44 9.22 -20.37
CA ASP A 127 -10.99 9.19 -20.09
C ASP A 127 -10.26 8.08 -20.88
N THR A 128 -11.00 7.29 -21.67
CA THR A 128 -10.43 6.25 -22.52
C THR A 128 -9.51 6.82 -23.60
N GLY A 129 -8.54 6.01 -24.03
CA GLY A 129 -7.56 6.34 -25.08
C GLY A 129 -6.16 6.70 -24.57
N SER A 130 -5.97 6.84 -23.26
CA SER A 130 -4.65 7.13 -22.66
C SER A 130 -3.69 5.95 -22.85
N THR A 131 -2.42 6.24 -23.12
CA THR A 131 -1.34 5.24 -23.22
C THR A 131 -0.59 5.18 -21.90
N VAL A 132 -0.43 3.98 -21.34
CA VAL A 132 0.36 3.72 -20.13
C VAL A 132 1.61 2.92 -20.46
N GLU A 133 2.68 3.17 -19.72
CA GLU A 133 3.97 2.49 -19.82
C GLU A 133 4.44 2.01 -18.46
N LEU A 134 4.81 0.74 -18.37
CA LEU A 134 5.54 0.17 -17.24
C LEU A 134 7.01 0.03 -17.62
N THR A 135 7.92 0.48 -16.76
CA THR A 135 9.37 0.43 -16.99
C THR A 135 10.13 -0.14 -15.80
N PHE A 136 11.20 -0.88 -16.09
CA PHE A 136 12.16 -1.38 -15.10
C PHE A 136 13.56 -1.48 -15.73
N ARG A 137 14.54 -0.75 -15.19
CA ARG A 137 15.96 -0.80 -15.60
C ARG A 137 16.20 -0.76 -17.13
N GLY A 138 15.40 0.00 -17.86
CA GLY A 138 15.49 0.16 -19.33
C GLY A 138 14.53 -0.71 -20.13
N SER A 139 14.04 -1.81 -19.57
CA SER A 139 12.93 -2.58 -20.14
C SER A 139 11.63 -1.80 -20.00
N ARG A 140 10.75 -1.94 -21.00
CA ARG A 140 9.46 -1.25 -21.03
C ARG A 140 8.38 -2.05 -21.75
N VAL A 141 7.14 -1.83 -21.36
CA VAL A 141 5.94 -2.34 -22.03
C VAL A 141 4.84 -1.29 -21.98
N ARG A 142 4.05 -1.18 -23.06
CA ARG A 142 3.00 -0.17 -23.21
C ARG A 142 1.68 -0.79 -23.66
N ALA A 143 0.58 -0.22 -23.19
CA ALA A 143 -0.74 -0.46 -23.75
C ALA A 143 -1.62 0.79 -23.64
N LYS A 144 -2.72 0.78 -24.39
CA LYS A 144 -3.77 1.80 -24.30
C LYS A 144 -4.90 1.32 -23.41
N ILE A 145 -5.42 2.22 -22.59
CA ILE A 145 -6.66 2.02 -21.84
C ILE A 145 -7.82 2.40 -22.76
N ASN A 146 -8.29 1.46 -23.59
CA ASN A 146 -9.33 1.74 -24.60
C ASN A 146 -10.74 1.37 -24.15
N GLU A 147 -10.87 0.60 -23.08
CA GLU A 147 -12.17 0.18 -22.58
C GLU A 147 -12.52 0.94 -21.30
N ALA A 148 -13.76 1.45 -21.24
CA ALA A 148 -14.30 2.07 -20.05
C ALA A 148 -14.71 1.01 -19.01
N HIS A 149 -14.46 1.29 -17.74
CA HIS A 149 -14.90 0.50 -16.59
C HIS A 149 -14.80 1.36 -15.34
N ASP A 150 -15.90 1.98 -14.93
CA ASP A 150 -15.95 2.86 -13.74
C ASP A 150 -17.10 2.45 -12.82
N PRO A 151 -16.97 1.32 -12.12
CA PRO A 151 -17.96 0.92 -11.13
C PRO A 151 -17.94 1.87 -9.93
N PRO A 152 -19.09 2.04 -9.24
CA PRO A 152 -19.15 2.87 -8.05
C PRO A 152 -18.28 2.31 -6.92
N LEU A 153 -17.97 3.15 -5.94
CA LEU A 153 -17.40 2.70 -4.68
C LEU A 153 -18.43 1.88 -3.92
N VAL A 154 -17.99 0.79 -3.30
CA VAL A 154 -18.81 -0.10 -2.47
C VAL A 154 -18.19 -0.31 -1.08
N GLY A 155 -19.04 -0.77 -0.16
CA GLY A 155 -18.68 -1.13 1.22
C GLY A 155 -19.18 -0.15 2.27
N ALA A 156 -19.63 1.05 1.89
CA ALA A 156 -20.20 2.03 2.84
C ALA A 156 -21.49 1.53 3.48
N GLU A 157 -22.27 0.77 2.73
CA GLU A 157 -23.50 0.12 3.16
C GLU A 157 -23.32 -0.90 4.29
N ALA A 158 -22.10 -1.45 4.45
CA ALA A 158 -21.76 -2.39 5.50
C ALA A 158 -21.18 -1.72 6.75
N ASP A 159 -20.90 -0.42 6.70
CA ASP A 159 -20.27 0.30 7.79
C ASP A 159 -21.29 0.64 8.88
N ARG A 160 -20.98 0.28 10.13
CA ARG A 160 -21.79 0.65 11.31
C ARG A 160 -21.57 2.10 11.74
N VAL A 161 -20.40 2.65 11.40
CA VAL A 161 -19.99 4.03 11.62
C VAL A 161 -19.22 4.50 10.40
N PRO A 162 -19.31 5.78 9.99
CA PRO A 162 -18.52 6.30 8.88
C PRO A 162 -17.03 6.05 9.12
N ARG A 163 -16.36 5.50 8.10
CA ARG A 163 -14.93 5.16 8.17
C ARG A 163 -14.06 6.16 7.42
N GLU A 164 -12.79 6.22 7.78
CA GLU A 164 -11.77 7.07 7.12
C GLU A 164 -10.84 6.26 6.20
N GLU A 165 -10.97 4.93 6.23
CA GLU A 165 -10.32 3.98 5.35
C GLU A 165 -10.92 3.99 3.94
N SER A 166 -10.20 3.38 2.99
CA SER A 166 -10.65 3.31 1.61
C SER A 166 -11.90 2.43 1.46
N TYR A 167 -12.88 2.92 0.71
CA TYR A 167 -13.85 2.07 0.01
C TYR A 167 -13.18 1.32 -1.14
N VAL A 168 -13.88 0.40 -1.77
CA VAL A 168 -13.34 -0.40 -2.88
C VAL A 168 -14.16 -0.20 -4.15
N LYS A 169 -13.51 -0.34 -5.30
CA LYS A 169 -14.14 -0.49 -6.61
C LYS A 169 -13.88 -1.91 -7.09
N ASP A 170 -14.69 -2.37 -8.04
CA ASP A 170 -14.37 -3.57 -8.81
C ASP A 170 -13.31 -3.21 -9.86
N PHE A 171 -12.06 -3.67 -9.71
CA PHE A 171 -10.97 -3.37 -10.64
C PHE A 171 -10.81 -4.53 -11.62
N ARG A 172 -10.65 -4.22 -12.92
CA ARG A 172 -10.42 -5.25 -13.94
C ARG A 172 -8.98 -5.23 -14.45
N PRO A 173 -8.44 -6.38 -14.90
CA PRO A 173 -7.11 -6.43 -15.49
C PRO A 173 -7.09 -5.80 -16.89
N LEU A 174 -6.00 -5.10 -17.20
CA LEU A 174 -5.57 -4.76 -18.55
C LEU A 174 -4.17 -5.34 -18.76
N ARG A 175 -4.04 -6.22 -19.74
CA ARG A 175 -2.75 -6.74 -20.18
C ARG A 175 -1.97 -5.65 -20.89
N LEU A 176 -0.82 -5.28 -20.33
CA LEU A 176 0.11 -4.36 -20.98
C LEU A 176 0.92 -5.05 -22.07
N GLY A 177 1.22 -6.33 -21.87
CA GLY A 177 2.04 -7.15 -22.76
C GLY A 177 3.07 -7.94 -21.99
N THR A 178 4.20 -8.21 -22.62
CA THR A 178 5.33 -8.91 -22.00
C THR A 178 6.50 -7.95 -21.81
N ILE A 179 7.17 -8.03 -20.66
CA ILE A 179 8.36 -7.25 -20.32
C ILE A 179 9.47 -8.20 -19.85
N ALA A 180 10.65 -8.09 -20.47
CA ALA A 180 11.85 -8.77 -20.02
C ALA A 180 12.36 -8.13 -18.74
N LEU A 181 12.39 -8.88 -17.63
CA LEU A 181 12.94 -8.43 -16.36
C LEU A 181 14.21 -9.20 -16.06
N GLU A 182 15.30 -8.48 -15.82
CA GLU A 182 16.56 -9.06 -15.35
C GLU A 182 16.61 -9.13 -13.83
N LYS A 183 17.25 -10.18 -13.30
CA LYS A 183 17.51 -10.34 -11.87
C LYS A 183 18.18 -9.09 -11.30
N GLY A 184 17.71 -8.67 -10.12
CA GLY A 184 18.27 -7.58 -9.35
C GLY A 184 17.25 -6.56 -8.88
N ARG A 185 17.73 -5.61 -8.09
CA ARG A 185 16.93 -4.55 -7.48
C ARG A 185 16.80 -3.32 -8.38
N GLY A 186 15.65 -2.66 -8.34
CA GLY A 186 15.44 -1.40 -9.01
C GLY A 186 14.03 -0.87 -8.85
N LYS A 187 13.80 0.34 -9.38
CA LYS A 187 12.50 1.00 -9.35
C LYS A 187 11.67 0.54 -10.56
N LEU A 188 10.55 -0.13 -10.29
CA LEU A 188 9.48 -0.36 -11.27
C LEU A 188 8.59 0.88 -11.30
N ILE A 189 8.32 1.42 -12.49
CA ILE A 189 7.59 2.68 -12.65
C ILE A 189 6.47 2.51 -13.66
N LEU A 190 5.23 2.79 -13.25
CA LEU A 190 4.08 2.95 -14.14
C LEU A 190 3.80 4.44 -14.34
N TRP A 191 3.64 4.86 -15.60
CA TRP A 191 3.39 6.24 -15.99
C TRP A 191 2.65 6.35 -17.33
N ALA A 192 2.19 7.55 -17.70
CA ALA A 192 1.36 7.77 -18.87
C ALA A 192 2.04 8.74 -19.85
N PRO A 193 2.70 8.25 -20.92
CA PRO A 193 3.25 9.13 -21.96
C PRO A 193 2.18 9.93 -22.72
N GLU A 194 0.94 9.44 -22.77
CA GLU A 194 -0.18 10.08 -23.46
C GLU A 194 -1.42 10.03 -22.56
N VAL A 195 -1.97 11.21 -22.26
CA VAL A 195 -3.21 11.37 -21.49
C VAL A 195 -4.27 11.87 -22.47
N ALA A 196 -5.34 11.10 -22.64
CA ALA A 196 -6.40 11.37 -23.62
C ALA A 196 -7.58 12.16 -23.04
N GLY A 197 -7.85 12.00 -21.74
CA GLY A 197 -8.95 12.67 -21.04
C GLY A 197 -8.49 13.57 -19.91
N GLU A 198 -9.38 13.80 -18.94
CA GLU A 198 -9.07 14.56 -17.73
C GLU A 198 -8.22 13.76 -16.75
N GLN A 199 -8.42 12.43 -16.74
CA GLN A 199 -7.66 11.48 -15.94
C GLN A 199 -7.24 10.28 -16.81
N VAL A 200 -6.26 9.52 -16.35
CA VAL A 200 -5.80 8.29 -17.02
C VAL A 200 -6.64 7.10 -16.56
N ALA A 201 -6.54 6.77 -15.28
CA ALA A 201 -7.27 5.68 -14.62
C ALA A 201 -7.01 5.70 -13.11
N ASP A 202 -7.84 4.99 -12.33
CA ASP A 202 -7.48 4.56 -10.99
C ASP A 202 -6.76 3.21 -11.07
N ILE A 203 -5.72 3.00 -10.24
CA ILE A 203 -4.88 1.79 -10.28
C ILE A 203 -4.80 1.12 -8.92
N ARG A 204 -5.16 -0.17 -8.86
CA ARG A 204 -5.12 -0.97 -7.63
C ARG A 204 -3.87 -1.82 -7.51
N TYR A 205 -3.49 -2.51 -8.59
CA TYR A 205 -2.35 -3.42 -8.64
C TYR A 205 -1.60 -3.28 -9.96
N VAL A 206 -0.29 -3.49 -9.94
CA VAL A 206 0.46 -4.03 -11.08
C VAL A 206 0.66 -5.52 -10.82
N ALA A 207 0.35 -6.37 -11.78
CA ALA A 207 0.64 -7.80 -11.70
C ALA A 207 1.79 -8.15 -12.65
N LEU A 208 2.75 -8.92 -12.14
CA LEU A 208 3.85 -9.48 -12.92
C LEU A 208 3.79 -11.00 -12.81
N THR A 209 3.51 -11.66 -13.94
CA THR A 209 3.43 -13.12 -14.03
C THR A 209 4.59 -13.64 -14.88
N LEU A 210 5.50 -14.39 -14.26
CA LEU A 210 6.60 -15.05 -14.97
C LEU A 210 6.03 -16.04 -15.99
N ARG A 211 6.44 -15.87 -17.26
CA ARG A 211 6.12 -16.80 -18.35
C ARG A 211 7.09 -17.97 -18.28
N GLN A 212 6.56 -19.17 -18.52
CA GLN A 212 7.34 -20.41 -18.60
C GLN A 212 8.26 -20.39 -19.83
#